data_AF-A0A7S3YBR3-F1
#
_entry.id   AF-A0A7S3YBR3-F1
#
_cell.length_a   1.000
_cell.length_b   1.000
_cell.length_c   1.000
_cell.angle_alpha   90.00
_cell.angle_beta   90.00
_cell.angle_gamma   90.00
#
_symmetry.space_group_name_H-M   'P 1'
#
loop_
_entity.id
_entity.type
_entity.pdbx_description
1 polymer ?
#
loop_
_entity_poly.entity_id
_entity_poly.type
_entity_poly.pdbx_seq_one_letter_code
_entity_poly.pdbx_strand_id
1 'polypeptide(L)'
;DEEILKYYTEVDSLGGEGAAFRLGTATSMLGAVEVMQRRVGDIRYPFHVVHGGKDAAVKIEGSRLLMSGTATEDGDKQITVYPEAYHDLLGDPQREEILKDLLDWAEKRMELPTSAEKIEIEVKAK
;
A
#
# COMPACT_ATOMS: atom_id res chain seq x y z
N ASP A 1 7.33 17.97 3.69
CA ASP A 1 6.71 18.54 4.89
C ASP A 1 7.63 18.24 6.07
N GLU A 2 8.00 19.26 6.85
CA GLU A 2 8.94 19.15 7.97
C GLU A 2 8.32 18.34 9.12
N GLU A 3 7.00 18.36 9.26
CA GLU A 3 6.26 17.61 10.28
C GLU A 3 6.25 16.10 9.98
N ILE A 4 6.05 15.71 8.72
CA ILE A 4 6.18 14.30 8.28
C ILE A 4 7.60 13.81 8.54
N LEU A 5 8.60 14.59 8.12
CA LEU A 5 9.99 14.19 8.29
C LEU A 5 10.30 13.95 9.78
N LYS A 6 9.80 14.84 10.65
CA LYS A 6 9.88 14.70 12.10
C LYS A 6 9.20 13.42 12.62
N TYR A 7 8.02 13.05 12.11
CA TYR A 7 7.36 11.79 12.47
C TYR A 7 8.23 10.57 12.13
N TYR A 8 8.89 10.59 10.96
CA TYR A 8 9.78 9.50 10.55
C TYR A 8 11.17 9.52 11.19
N THR A 9 11.64 10.66 11.72
CA THR A 9 13.00 10.76 12.28
C THR A 9 13.06 10.84 13.80
N GLU A 10 12.02 11.35 14.46
CA GLU A 10 12.03 11.60 15.91
C GLU A 10 11.15 10.65 16.72
N VAL A 11 10.13 10.09 16.09
CA VAL A 11 9.41 8.97 16.70
C VAL A 11 10.32 7.76 16.50
N ASP A 12 10.47 6.91 17.52
CA ASP A 12 11.14 5.60 17.45
C ASP A 12 10.42 4.62 16.48
N SER A 13 9.68 5.16 15.51
CA SER A 13 8.98 4.49 14.43
C SER A 13 9.77 4.66 13.14
N LEU A 14 10.37 3.55 12.71
CA LEU A 14 10.74 3.26 11.31
C LEU A 14 11.78 4.19 10.65
N GLY A 15 12.34 5.15 11.38
CA GLY A 15 13.40 6.07 10.94
C GLY A 15 14.77 5.43 10.80
N GLY A 16 14.95 4.56 9.80
CA GLY A 16 16.25 4.24 9.18
C GLY A 16 17.28 3.43 9.98
N GLU A 17 17.44 3.65 11.28
CA GLU A 17 18.45 2.97 12.13
C GLU A 17 17.84 1.90 13.04
N GLY A 18 16.57 1.54 12.81
CA GLY A 18 15.73 0.71 13.68
C GLY A 18 16.46 -0.43 14.40
N ALA A 19 16.05 -0.72 15.65
CA ALA A 19 16.74 -1.66 16.51
C ALA A 19 17.01 -3.01 15.82
N ALA A 20 18.24 -3.52 15.99
CA ALA A 20 18.64 -4.78 15.40
C ALA A 20 17.69 -5.91 15.82
N PHE A 21 17.10 -6.58 14.84
CA PHE A 21 16.29 -7.76 15.10
C PHE A 21 17.14 -8.86 15.74
N ARG A 22 16.54 -9.65 16.64
CA ARG A 22 17.12 -10.93 17.02
C ARG A 22 17.34 -11.76 15.76
N LEU A 23 18.47 -12.47 15.68
CA LEU A 23 18.83 -13.24 14.49
C LEU A 23 17.72 -14.20 14.03
N GLY A 24 17.06 -14.87 14.96
CA GLY A 24 15.91 -15.75 14.66
C GLY A 24 14.73 -15.01 14.02
N THR A 25 14.44 -13.78 14.46
CA THR A 25 13.39 -12.94 13.87
C THR A 25 13.78 -12.50 12.46
N ALA A 26 15.00 -11.98 12.29
CA ALA A 26 15.49 -11.53 10.99
C ALA A 26 15.47 -12.66 9.94
N THR A 27 15.99 -13.83 10.30
CA THR A 27 16.02 -15.01 9.42
C THR A 27 14.62 -15.53 9.10
N SER A 28 13.70 -15.51 10.06
CA SER A 28 12.30 -15.91 9.82
C SER A 28 11.58 -14.95 8.86
N MET A 29 11.81 -13.63 8.99
CA MET A 29 11.25 -12.64 8.07
C MET A 29 11.80 -12.83 6.65
N LEU A 30 13.11 -13.05 6.50
CA LEU A 30 13.73 -13.32 5.20
C LEU A 30 13.17 -14.62 4.57
N GLY A 31 13.03 -15.68 5.37
CA GLY A 31 12.42 -16.93 4.92
C GLY A 31 10.96 -16.75 4.48
N ALA A 32 10.18 -15.95 5.21
CA ALA A 32 8.80 -15.64 4.82
C ALA A 32 8.75 -14.87 3.48
N VAL A 33 9.61 -13.87 3.29
CA VAL A 33 9.72 -13.13 2.02
C VAL A 33 10.08 -14.08 0.88
N GLU A 34 11.05 -14.98 1.07
CA GLU A 34 11.44 -15.94 0.04
C GLU A 34 10.28 -16.88 -0.35
N VAL A 35 9.51 -17.36 0.63
CA VAL A 35 8.31 -18.15 0.37
C VAL A 35 7.27 -17.34 -0.42
N MET A 36 7.02 -16.09 -0.03
CA MET A 36 6.07 -15.22 -0.74
C MET A 36 6.49 -14.97 -2.19
N GLN A 37 7.79 -14.70 -2.44
CA GLN A 37 8.33 -14.49 -3.79
C GLN A 37 8.16 -15.71 -4.68
N ARG A 38 8.40 -16.93 -4.18
CA ARG A 38 8.19 -18.16 -4.95
C ARG A 38 6.72 -18.44 -5.25
N ARG A 39 5.82 -17.95 -4.40
CA ARG A 39 4.38 -18.21 -4.47
C ARG A 39 3.56 -17.06 -5.05
N VAL A 40 4.20 -16.01 -5.57
CA VAL A 40 3.50 -14.85 -6.13
C VAL A 40 2.50 -15.25 -7.23
N GLY A 41 2.84 -16.24 -8.05
CA GLY A 41 1.97 -16.79 -9.09
C GLY A 41 0.75 -17.58 -8.60
N ASP A 42 0.65 -17.84 -7.28
CA ASP A 42 -0.54 -18.46 -6.70
C ASP A 42 -1.68 -17.44 -6.48
N ILE A 43 -1.36 -16.14 -6.50
CA ILE A 43 -2.33 -15.05 -6.30
C ILE A 43 -3.19 -14.94 -7.56
N ARG A 44 -4.52 -15.03 -7.38
CA ARG A 44 -5.52 -14.99 -8.47
C ARG A 44 -6.66 -14.01 -8.22
N TYR A 45 -6.68 -13.40 -7.04
CA TYR A 45 -7.75 -12.49 -6.64
C TYR A 45 -7.45 -11.07 -7.12
N PRO A 46 -8.48 -10.23 -7.36
CA PRO A 46 -8.28 -8.82 -7.60
C PRO A 46 -7.57 -8.14 -6.42
N PHE A 47 -6.65 -7.21 -6.70
CA PHE A 47 -5.95 -6.44 -5.66
C PHE A 47 -5.53 -5.05 -6.12
N HIS A 48 -5.34 -4.16 -5.16
CA HIS A 48 -4.77 -2.83 -5.37
C HIS A 48 -3.60 -2.62 -4.44
N VAL A 49 -2.44 -2.31 -5.02
CA VAL A 49 -1.25 -1.91 -4.29
C VAL A 49 -1.20 -0.40 -4.22
N VAL A 50 -1.02 0.15 -3.02
CA VAL A 50 -0.63 1.53 -2.80
C VAL A 50 0.77 1.52 -2.20
N HIS A 51 1.68 2.35 -2.73
CA HIS A 51 3.09 2.33 -2.32
C HIS A 51 3.65 3.75 -2.20
N GLY A 52 4.41 4.02 -1.14
CA GLY A 52 5.11 5.29 -0.96
C GLY A 52 6.41 5.35 -1.76
N GLY A 53 6.59 6.37 -2.60
CA GLY A 53 7.79 6.53 -3.43
C GLY A 53 9.08 6.72 -2.64
N LYS A 54 8.96 7.17 -1.38
CA LYS A 54 10.07 7.35 -0.43
C LYS A 54 10.10 6.28 0.66
N ASP A 55 9.40 5.16 0.49
CA ASP A 55 9.42 4.05 1.45
C ASP A 55 10.84 3.47 1.60
N ALA A 56 11.43 3.67 2.79
CA ALA A 56 12.74 3.14 3.15
C ALA A 56 12.69 1.74 3.79
N ALA A 57 11.50 1.30 4.23
CA ALA A 57 11.30 0.00 4.88
C ALA A 57 11.02 -1.11 3.85
N VAL A 58 10.18 -0.83 2.85
CA VAL A 58 9.81 -1.79 1.80
C VAL A 58 10.05 -1.19 0.43
N LYS A 59 10.99 -1.79 -0.30
CA LYS A 59 11.34 -1.32 -1.65
C LYS A 59 10.23 -1.60 -2.65
N ILE A 60 10.02 -0.67 -3.59
CA ILE A 60 9.01 -0.75 -4.66
C ILE A 60 9.15 -1.99 -5.56
N GLU A 61 10.35 -2.58 -5.65
CA GLU A 61 10.57 -3.79 -6.44
C GLU A 61 9.72 -4.98 -5.97
N GLY A 62 9.37 -5.05 -4.68
CA GLY A 62 8.46 -6.07 -4.16
C GLY A 62 7.05 -5.94 -4.76
N SER A 63 6.53 -4.72 -4.80
CA SER A 63 5.25 -4.40 -5.43
C SER A 63 5.25 -4.64 -6.94
N ARG A 64 6.37 -4.32 -7.62
CA ARG A 64 6.53 -4.63 -9.05
C ARG A 64 6.57 -6.13 -9.33
N LEU A 65 7.25 -6.90 -8.46
CA LEU A 65 7.25 -8.36 -8.53
C LEU A 65 5.84 -8.93 -8.36
N LEU A 66 5.04 -8.40 -7.43
CA LEU A 66 3.64 -8.79 -7.27
C LEU A 66 2.83 -8.55 -8.55
N MET A 67 2.95 -7.35 -9.14
CA MET A 67 2.21 -6.97 -10.35
C MET A 67 2.56 -7.86 -11.55
N SER A 68 3.84 -8.21 -11.73
CA SER A 68 4.30 -9.00 -12.88
C SER A 68 4.25 -10.51 -12.67
N GLY A 69 4.32 -10.97 -11.42
CA GLY A 69 4.42 -12.40 -11.08
C GLY A 69 3.10 -13.07 -10.70
N THR A 70 2.05 -12.29 -10.41
CA THR A 70 0.71 -12.81 -10.07
C THR A 70 0.01 -13.49 -11.25
N ALA A 71 -0.92 -14.41 -10.97
CA ALA A 71 -1.86 -14.94 -11.94
C ALA A 71 -3.18 -14.15 -12.01
N THR A 72 -3.31 -13.06 -11.26
CA THR A 72 -4.42 -12.09 -11.40
C THR A 72 -4.38 -11.41 -12.76
N GLU A 73 -5.54 -11.38 -13.43
CA GLU A 73 -5.74 -10.70 -14.71
C GLU A 73 -5.36 -9.21 -14.63
N ASP A 74 -4.86 -8.63 -15.73
CA ASP A 74 -4.39 -7.24 -15.76
C ASP A 74 -5.51 -6.23 -15.44
N GLY A 75 -6.75 -6.53 -15.80
CA GLY A 75 -7.92 -5.71 -15.44
C GLY A 75 -8.31 -5.76 -13.97
N ASP A 76 -7.77 -6.73 -13.21
CA ASP A 76 -8.11 -7.00 -11.81
C ASP A 76 -7.00 -6.62 -10.82
N LYS A 77 -5.88 -6.11 -11.31
CA LYS A 77 -4.79 -5.60 -10.48
C LYS A 77 -4.46 -4.14 -10.79
N GLN A 78 -4.14 -3.38 -9.75
CA GLN A 78 -3.72 -1.99 -9.88
C GLN A 78 -2.56 -1.70 -8.93
N ILE A 79 -1.66 -0.79 -9.34
CA ILE A 79 -0.67 -0.18 -8.46
C ILE A 79 -0.74 1.34 -8.57
N THR A 80 -0.82 2.02 -7.43
CA THR A 80 -0.69 3.48 -7.31
C THR A 80 0.54 3.80 -6.48
N VAL A 81 1.40 4.68 -6.97
CA VAL A 81 2.61 5.12 -6.25
C VAL A 81 2.46 6.58 -5.90
N TYR A 82 2.60 6.91 -4.62
CA TYR A 82 2.58 8.28 -4.09
C TYR A 82 4.03 8.76 -3.94
N PRO A 83 4.57 9.57 -4.88
CA PRO A 83 6.02 9.76 -5.01
C PRO A 83 6.71 10.32 -3.76
N GLU A 84 6.01 11.15 -3.00
CA GLU A 84 6.54 11.84 -1.83
C GLU A 84 6.23 11.14 -0.51
N ALA A 85 5.34 10.13 -0.52
CA ALA A 85 4.92 9.43 0.67
C ALA A 85 5.93 8.35 1.09
N TYR A 86 5.98 8.10 2.39
CA TYR A 86 6.84 7.10 3.03
C TYR A 86 6.05 5.80 3.30
N HIS A 87 6.44 5.02 4.32
CA HIS A 87 5.90 3.68 4.58
C HIS A 87 4.46 3.70 5.13
N ASP A 88 4.16 4.58 6.09
CA ASP A 88 2.84 4.74 6.68
C ASP A 88 1.97 5.70 5.83
N LEU A 89 1.36 5.13 4.80
CA LEU A 89 0.48 5.85 3.87
C LEU A 89 -0.80 6.38 4.51
N LEU A 90 -1.31 5.74 5.57
CA LEU A 90 -2.53 6.20 6.25
C LEU A 90 -2.24 7.24 7.35
N GLY A 91 -0.99 7.33 7.79
CA GLY A 91 -0.46 8.44 8.59
C GLY A 91 0.00 9.65 7.77
N ASP A 92 0.17 9.51 6.46
CA ASP A 92 0.66 10.58 5.58
C ASP A 92 -0.37 11.74 5.45
N PRO A 93 0.04 13.01 5.22
CA PRO A 93 -0.87 14.10 4.93
C PRO A 93 -1.76 13.87 3.70
N GLN A 94 -1.32 13.04 2.76
CA GLN A 94 -2.14 12.60 1.63
C GLN A 94 -3.14 11.47 1.98
N ARG A 95 -3.28 11.07 3.26
CA ARG A 95 -4.12 9.94 3.68
C ARG A 95 -5.55 9.97 3.15
N GLU A 96 -6.17 11.16 3.01
CA GLU A 96 -7.55 11.29 2.55
C GLU A 96 -7.68 10.95 1.06
N GLU A 97 -6.70 11.36 0.26
CA GLU A 97 -6.59 11.01 -1.16
C GLU A 97 -6.32 9.50 -1.31
N ILE A 98 -5.37 8.97 -0.53
CA ILE A 98 -5.00 7.55 -0.54
C ILE A 98 -6.20 6.67 -0.16
N LEU A 99 -6.92 7.04 0.89
CA LEU A 99 -8.10 6.32 1.36
C LEU A 99 -9.22 6.37 0.31
N LYS A 100 -9.42 7.52 -0.33
CA LYS A 100 -10.39 7.67 -1.41
C LYS A 100 -10.07 6.75 -2.58
N ASP A 101 -8.81 6.69 -3.01
CA ASP A 101 -8.39 5.81 -4.12
C ASP A 101 -8.60 4.32 -3.80
N LEU A 102 -8.30 3.89 -2.58
CA LEU A 102 -8.55 2.53 -2.11
C LEU A 102 -10.04 2.20 -2.11
N LEU A 103 -10.88 3.10 -1.60
CA LEU A 103 -12.33 2.91 -1.55
C LEU A 103 -12.95 2.90 -2.93
N ASP A 104 -12.62 3.87 -3.79
CA ASP A 104 -13.12 3.94 -5.16
C ASP A 104 -12.75 2.69 -5.97
N TRP A 105 -11.55 2.13 -5.75
CA TRP A 105 -11.14 0.88 -6.39
C TRP A 105 -11.98 -0.31 -5.89
N ALA A 106 -12.21 -0.41 -4.59
CA ALA A 106 -12.99 -1.49 -4.00
C ALA A 106 -14.48 -1.41 -4.42
N GLU A 107 -15.08 -0.22 -4.36
CA GLU A 107 -16.49 0.02 -4.68
C GLU A 107 -16.81 -0.35 -6.13
N LYS A 108 -15.93 -0.01 -7.09
CA LYS A 108 -16.07 -0.40 -8.51
C LYS A 108 -16.18 -1.90 -8.72
N ARG A 109 -15.59 -2.72 -7.84
CA ARG A 109 -15.60 -4.19 -7.94
C ARG A 109 -16.74 -4.83 -7.19
N MET A 110 -17.29 -4.13 -6.21
CA MET A 110 -18.46 -4.57 -5.46
C MET A 110 -19.78 -4.12 -6.11
N GLU A 111 -19.70 -3.46 -7.28
CA GLU A 111 -20.84 -2.82 -7.96
C GLU A 111 -21.58 -1.83 -7.03
N LEU A 112 -20.86 -1.26 -6.07
CA LEU A 112 -21.38 -0.24 -5.17
C LEU A 112 -21.20 1.13 -5.82
N PRO A 113 -22.11 2.09 -5.54
CA PRO A 113 -21.88 3.46 -5.95
C PRO A 113 -20.57 3.94 -5.32
N THR A 114 -19.71 4.54 -6.13
CA THR A 114 -18.45 5.13 -5.68
C THR A 114 -18.70 6.23 -4.65
N SER A 115 -17.66 6.60 -3.89
CA SER A 115 -17.74 7.66 -2.89
C SER A 115 -18.19 9.00 -3.51
N ALA A 116 -17.79 9.27 -4.75
CA ALA A 116 -18.28 10.42 -5.52
C ALA A 116 -19.78 10.31 -5.89
N GLU A 117 -20.22 9.14 -6.36
CA GLU A 117 -21.63 8.92 -6.73
C GLU A 117 -22.57 8.96 -5.51
N LYS A 118 -22.12 8.47 -4.34
CA LYS A 118 -22.88 8.56 -3.09
C LYS A 118 -23.14 10.02 -2.68
N ILE A 119 -22.12 10.88 -2.79
CA ILE A 119 -22.25 12.31 -2.50
C ILE A 119 -23.27 12.95 -3.45
N GLU A 120 -23.23 12.64 -4.75
CA GLU A 120 -24.24 13.13 -5.70
C GLU A 120 -25.66 12.63 -5.37
N ILE A 121 -25.82 11.37 -4.99
CA ILE A 121 -27.11 10.79 -4.60
C ILE A 121 -27.66 11.50 -3.36
N GLU A 122 -26.83 11.74 -2.33
CA GLU A 122 -27.24 12.46 -1.12
C GLU A 122 -27.59 13.93 -1.37
N VAL A 123 -26.87 14.61 -2.27
CA VAL A 123 -27.19 15.99 -2.66
C VAL A 123 -28.51 16.07 -3.43
N LYS A 124 -28.77 15.13 -4.35
CA LYS A 124 -30.05 15.08 -5.09
C LYS A 124 -31.25 14.66 -4.23
N ALA A 125 -31.00 13.99 -3.11
CA ALA A 125 -32.03 13.56 -2.16
C ALA A 125 -32.44 14.66 -1.15
N LYS A 126 -31.71 15.79 -1.11
CA LYS A 126 -32.04 16.98 -0.31
C LYS A 126 -32.71 18.05 -1.16
#